data_AF-A0A524PPW7-F1
#
_entry.id   AF-A0A524PPW7-F1
#
_cell.length_a   1.000
_cell.length_b   1.000
_cell.length_c   1.000
_cell.angle_alpha   90.00
_cell.angle_beta   90.00
_cell.angle_gamma   90.00
#
_symmetry.space_group_name_H-M   'P 1'
#
loop_
_entity.id
_entity.type
_entity.pdbx_description
1 polymer ?
#
loop_
_entity_poly.entity_id
_entity_poly.type
_entity_poly.pdbx_seq_one_letter_code
_entity_poly.pdbx_strand_id
1 'polypeptide(L)'
;MSASSIRNMEIAVIGDLELVSALRLAGLRKTYTVQSERHAADDIRKALSECMSDPEVGVVVMLEEFAEMADDAVSHYRQSKSVLPVIVQVPSKRGTRHPDVVAYYKQFSREYLGFDIEL
;
A
#
# COMPACT_ATOMS: atom_id res chain seq x y z
N MET A 1 -6.11 -9.15 -22.46
CA MET A 1 -6.02 -9.05 -20.99
C MET A 1 -7.45 -9.00 -20.48
N SER A 2 -7.92 -10.04 -19.80
CA SER A 2 -9.28 -10.06 -19.24
C SER A 2 -9.29 -9.10 -18.06
N ALA A 3 -10.05 -8.02 -18.14
CA ALA A 3 -10.26 -7.15 -16.99
C ALA A 3 -10.96 -7.98 -15.91
N SER A 4 -10.24 -8.31 -14.84
CA SER A 4 -10.86 -8.94 -13.68
C SER A 4 -11.96 -8.00 -13.19
N SER A 5 -13.19 -8.51 -13.04
CA SER A 5 -14.27 -7.70 -12.47
C SER A 5 -13.83 -7.29 -11.06
N ILE A 6 -14.00 -6.01 -10.68
CA ILE A 6 -13.64 -5.49 -9.34
C ILE A 6 -14.17 -6.40 -8.21
N ARG A 7 -15.28 -7.10 -8.44
CA ARG A 7 -15.86 -8.09 -7.51
C ARG A 7 -14.93 -9.23 -7.10
N ASN A 8 -13.93 -9.57 -7.90
CA ASN A 8 -13.04 -10.70 -7.66
C ASN A 8 -11.61 -10.24 -7.30
N MET A 9 -11.40 -8.95 -7.10
CA MET A 9 -10.09 -8.42 -6.74
C MET A 9 -9.77 -8.67 -5.26
N GLU A 10 -8.50 -8.90 -4.99
CA GLU A 10 -7.96 -9.16 -3.66
C GLU A 10 -7.24 -7.94 -3.10
N ILE A 11 -7.10 -7.95 -1.77
CA ILE A 11 -6.29 -6.99 -1.03
C ILE A 11 -4.98 -7.68 -0.67
N ALA A 12 -3.88 -7.09 -1.08
CA ALA A 12 -2.54 -7.48 -0.68
C ALA A 12 -2.05 -6.63 0.50
N VAL A 13 -1.26 -7.22 1.40
CA VAL A 13 -0.72 -6.56 2.58
C VAL A 13 0.79 -6.70 2.63
N ILE A 14 1.51 -5.59 2.75
CA ILE A 14 2.96 -5.55 2.94
C ILE A 14 3.26 -4.89 4.28
N GLY A 15 3.69 -5.66 5.28
CA GLY A 15 3.81 -5.13 6.64
C GLY A 15 4.73 -5.95 7.52
N ASP A 16 4.85 -5.49 8.76
CA ASP A 16 5.48 -6.27 9.83
C ASP A 16 4.61 -7.47 10.23
N LEU A 17 5.12 -8.27 11.17
CA LEU A 17 4.41 -9.45 11.67
C LEU A 17 3.04 -9.09 12.25
N GLU A 18 2.88 -7.91 12.84
CA GLU A 18 1.66 -7.54 13.55
C GLU A 18 0.55 -7.14 12.60
N LEU A 19 0.82 -6.22 11.66
CA LEU A 19 -0.15 -5.82 10.64
C LEU A 19 -0.58 -7.03 9.80
N VAL A 20 0.40 -7.84 9.37
CA VAL A 20 0.11 -9.03 8.56
C VAL A 20 -0.71 -10.04 9.35
N SER A 21 -0.37 -10.31 10.61
CA SER A 21 -1.13 -11.29 11.41
C SER A 21 -2.58 -10.84 11.60
N ALA A 22 -2.81 -9.57 11.93
CA ALA A 22 -4.15 -9.02 12.11
C ALA A 22 -5.00 -9.15 10.83
N LEU A 23 -4.42 -8.81 9.68
CA LEU A 23 -5.15 -8.87 8.41
C LEU A 23 -5.32 -10.30 7.87
N ARG A 24 -4.39 -11.22 8.15
CA ARG A 24 -4.60 -12.65 7.88
C ARG A 24 -5.76 -13.22 8.69
N LEU A 25 -5.89 -12.83 9.96
CA LEU A 25 -7.04 -13.21 10.79
C LEU A 25 -8.35 -12.64 10.25
N ALA A 26 -8.32 -11.46 9.61
CA ALA A 26 -9.47 -10.88 8.91
C ALA A 26 -9.79 -11.54 7.56
N GLY A 27 -9.01 -12.55 7.14
CA GLY A 27 -9.25 -13.34 5.93
C GLY A 27 -8.47 -12.90 4.69
N LEU A 28 -7.52 -11.97 4.81
CA LEU A 28 -6.67 -11.58 3.69
C LEU A 28 -5.62 -12.67 3.40
N ARG A 29 -5.48 -13.03 2.12
CA ARG A 29 -4.65 -14.16 1.67
C ARG A 29 -3.28 -13.73 1.14
N LYS A 30 -3.23 -12.64 0.38
CA LYS A 30 -1.99 -12.10 -0.21
C LYS A 30 -1.27 -11.24 0.82
N THR A 31 -0.34 -11.85 1.55
CA THR A 31 0.37 -11.15 2.64
C THR A 31 1.87 -11.36 2.57
N TYR A 32 2.60 -10.26 2.74
CA TYR A 32 4.04 -10.17 2.65
C TYR A 32 4.56 -9.62 3.99
N THR A 33 5.24 -10.47 4.76
CA THR A 33 5.82 -10.09 6.04
C THR A 33 7.28 -9.70 5.86
N VAL A 34 7.65 -8.48 6.24
CA VAL A 34 9.03 -7.99 6.21
C VAL A 34 9.55 -7.96 7.65
N GLN A 35 10.62 -8.71 7.93
CA GLN A 35 11.16 -8.89 9.30
C GLN A 35 12.59 -8.38 9.50
N SER A 36 13.37 -8.23 8.42
CA SER A 36 14.83 -8.06 8.50
C SER A 36 15.28 -6.67 8.05
N GLU A 37 15.84 -5.87 8.95
CA GLU A 37 16.32 -4.50 8.63
C GLU A 37 17.40 -4.47 7.53
N ARG A 38 18.23 -5.52 7.42
CA ARG A 38 19.35 -5.53 6.45
C ARG A 38 18.91 -5.52 4.98
N HIS A 39 17.74 -6.06 4.68
CA HIS A 39 17.22 -6.17 3.30
C HIS A 39 15.77 -5.69 3.16
N ALA A 40 15.25 -5.01 4.18
CA ALA A 40 13.86 -4.57 4.22
C ALA A 40 13.45 -3.77 2.98
N ALA A 41 14.27 -2.83 2.51
CA ALA A 41 13.95 -2.04 1.32
C ALA A 41 13.81 -2.90 0.05
N ASP A 42 14.69 -3.88 -0.14
CA ASP A 42 14.65 -4.78 -1.30
C ASP A 42 13.46 -5.75 -1.22
N ASP A 43 13.18 -6.27 -0.03
CA ASP A 43 12.01 -7.12 0.24
C ASP A 43 10.69 -6.36 -0.02
N ILE A 44 10.61 -5.09 0.43
CA ILE A 44 9.45 -4.22 0.17
C ILE A 44 9.30 -3.98 -1.33
N ARG A 45 10.37 -3.62 -2.04
CA ARG A 45 10.33 -3.38 -3.50
C ARG A 45 9.90 -4.62 -4.26
N LYS A 46 10.40 -5.79 -3.87
CA LYS A 46 10.02 -7.07 -4.48
C LYS A 46 8.54 -7.38 -4.25
N ALA A 47 8.07 -7.28 -3.00
CA ALA A 47 6.66 -7.50 -2.67
C ALA A 47 5.74 -6.52 -3.40
N LEU A 48 6.12 -5.25 -3.49
CA LEU A 48 5.39 -4.24 -4.22
C LEU A 48 5.33 -4.57 -5.72
N SER A 49 6.46 -4.90 -6.34
CA SER A 49 6.52 -5.29 -7.76
C SER A 49 5.63 -6.50 -8.06
N GLU A 50 5.66 -7.53 -7.20
CA GLU A 50 4.79 -8.70 -7.31
C GLU A 50 3.31 -8.28 -7.27
N CYS A 51 2.91 -7.46 -6.30
CA CYS A 51 1.53 -6.96 -6.18
C CYS A 51 1.10 -6.13 -7.39
N MET A 52 1.96 -5.24 -7.88
CA MET A 52 1.66 -4.38 -9.03
C MET A 52 1.55 -5.16 -10.35
N SER A 53 2.20 -6.33 -10.43
CA SER A 53 2.15 -7.21 -11.61
C SER A 53 0.97 -8.19 -11.61
N ASP A 54 0.30 -8.33 -10.46
CA ASP A 54 -0.79 -9.28 -10.27
C ASP A 54 -2.15 -8.65 -10.63
N PRO A 55 -2.82 -9.11 -11.71
CA PRO A 55 -4.09 -8.55 -12.16
C PRO A 55 -5.28 -8.84 -11.23
N GLU A 56 -5.11 -9.72 -10.23
CA GLU A 56 -6.11 -9.97 -9.22
C GLU A 56 -6.00 -9.00 -8.03
N VAL A 57 -4.88 -8.30 -7.86
CA VAL A 57 -4.73 -7.35 -6.76
C VAL A 57 -5.37 -6.02 -7.16
N GLY A 58 -6.35 -5.57 -6.34
CA GLY A 58 -6.98 -4.26 -6.51
C GLY A 58 -6.45 -3.21 -5.53
N VAL A 59 -6.00 -3.65 -4.35
CA VAL A 59 -5.52 -2.78 -3.28
C VAL A 59 -4.26 -3.37 -2.67
N VAL A 60 -3.25 -2.54 -2.44
CA VAL A 60 -2.05 -2.86 -1.67
C VAL A 60 -2.07 -2.01 -0.40
N VAL A 61 -2.20 -2.66 0.75
CA VAL A 61 -2.06 -2.04 2.06
C VAL A 61 -0.61 -2.18 2.51
N MET A 62 0.04 -1.07 2.87
CA MET A 62 1.41 -1.11 3.38
C MET A 62 1.65 -0.14 4.53
N LEU A 63 2.65 -0.42 5.36
CA LEU A 63 3.03 0.50 6.43
C LEU A 63 3.58 1.82 5.87
N GLU A 64 3.24 2.95 6.51
CA GLU A 64 3.78 4.28 6.20
C GLU A 64 5.32 4.28 6.15
N GLU A 65 5.96 3.70 7.17
CA GLU A 65 7.42 3.56 7.24
C GLU A 65 8.01 2.73 6.10
N PHE A 66 7.28 1.74 5.58
CA PHE A 66 7.74 0.92 4.45
C PHE A 66 7.59 1.67 3.13
N ALA A 67 6.54 2.51 3.01
CA ALA A 67 6.37 3.36 1.85
C ALA A 67 7.49 4.40 1.76
N GLU A 68 7.93 4.97 2.89
CA GLU A 68 9.11 5.86 2.93
C GLU A 68 10.41 5.14 2.50
N MET A 69 10.60 3.90 2.94
CA MET A 69 11.81 3.12 2.59
C MET A 69 11.89 2.75 1.10
N ALA A 70 10.75 2.69 0.41
CA ALA A 70 10.63 2.35 -1.01
C ALA A 70 9.94 3.48 -1.80
N ASP A 71 10.13 4.73 -1.38
CA ASP A 71 9.43 5.90 -1.93
C ASP A 71 9.64 6.05 -3.45
N ASP A 72 10.83 5.70 -3.94
CA ASP A 72 11.16 5.65 -5.36
C ASP A 72 10.23 4.72 -6.13
N ALA A 73 9.99 3.51 -5.60
CA ALA A 73 9.10 2.53 -6.22
C ALA A 73 7.62 2.94 -6.07
N VAL A 74 7.21 3.40 -4.89
CA VAL A 74 5.82 3.85 -4.65
C VAL A 74 5.46 5.01 -5.58
N SER A 75 6.33 6.01 -5.67
CA SER A 75 6.15 7.18 -6.54
C SER A 75 6.08 6.78 -8.01
N HIS A 76 6.96 5.88 -8.47
CA HIS A 76 6.92 5.34 -9.83
C HIS A 76 5.56 4.70 -10.16
N TYR A 77 5.02 3.88 -9.27
CA TYR A 77 3.74 3.22 -9.48
C TYR A 77 2.54 4.18 -9.41
N ARG A 78 2.59 5.17 -8.51
CA ARG A 78 1.56 6.23 -8.43
C ARG A 78 1.48 7.08 -9.69
N GLN A 79 2.62 7.33 -10.34
CA GLN A 79 2.68 8.11 -11.59
C GLN A 79 2.33 7.27 -12.82
N SER A 80 2.29 5.94 -12.69
CA SER A 80 1.89 5.06 -13.78
C SER A 80 0.43 5.31 -14.18
N LYS A 81 0.10 5.20 -15.47
CA LYS A 81 -1.28 5.42 -15.97
C LYS A 81 -2.29 4.35 -15.52
N SER A 82 -1.85 3.36 -14.73
CA SER A 82 -2.72 2.30 -14.23
C SER A 82 -3.50 2.79 -13.01
N VAL A 83 -4.81 2.63 -13.04
CA VAL A 83 -5.69 2.97 -11.89
C VAL A 83 -5.55 1.95 -10.75
N LEU A 84 -5.10 0.73 -11.06
CA LEU A 84 -5.01 -0.38 -10.13
C LEU A 84 -3.64 -1.09 -10.20
N PRO A 85 -3.17 -1.67 -9.09
CA PRO A 85 -3.78 -1.59 -7.74
C PRO A 85 -3.55 -0.23 -7.05
N VAL A 86 -4.47 0.16 -6.17
CA VAL A 86 -4.34 1.37 -5.33
C VAL A 86 -3.46 1.06 -4.11
N ILE A 87 -2.46 1.90 -3.86
CA ILE A 87 -1.58 1.79 -2.69
C ILE A 87 -2.15 2.62 -1.54
N VAL A 88 -2.51 1.96 -0.44
CA VAL A 88 -3.00 2.56 0.81
C VAL A 88 -1.94 2.42 1.89
N GLN A 89 -1.51 3.54 2.45
CA GLN A 89 -0.56 3.56 3.56
C GLN A 89 -1.32 3.54 4.89
N VAL A 90 -0.85 2.72 5.84
CA VAL A 90 -1.43 2.62 7.19
C VAL A 90 -0.35 2.80 8.25
N PRO A 91 -0.68 3.39 9.40
CA PRO A 91 0.28 3.54 10.49
C PRO A 91 0.64 2.19 11.10
N SER A 92 1.86 2.09 11.65
CA SER A 92 2.23 0.96 12.50
C SER A 92 1.61 1.13 13.90
N LYS A 93 1.67 0.10 14.74
CA LYS A 93 1.24 0.18 16.15
C LYS A 93 1.92 1.29 16.97
N ARG A 94 3.04 1.85 16.45
CA ARG A 94 3.81 2.93 17.09
C ARG A 94 3.15 4.30 16.88
N GLY A 95 2.07 4.35 16.11
CA GLY A 95 1.35 5.57 15.75
C GLY A 95 1.63 5.99 14.31
N THR A 96 0.86 6.97 13.83
CA THR A 96 1.05 7.55 12.51
C THR A 96 2.26 8.47 12.49
N ARG A 97 2.98 8.47 11.36
CA ARG A 97 4.02 9.44 11.02
C ARG A 97 3.44 10.74 10.50
N HIS A 98 2.12 10.78 10.30
CA HIS A 98 1.36 11.97 9.91
C HIS A 98 0.59 12.52 11.12
N PRO A 99 1.20 13.39 11.95
CA PRO A 99 0.58 13.90 13.18
C PRO A 99 -0.70 14.70 12.91
N ASP A 100 -0.84 15.27 11.71
CA ASP A 100 -2.06 15.91 11.22
C ASP A 100 -2.73 15.03 10.15
N VAL A 101 -3.64 14.16 10.60
CA VAL A 101 -4.38 13.24 9.74
C VAL A 101 -5.27 14.00 8.74
N VAL A 102 -5.78 15.18 9.12
CA VAL A 102 -6.62 16.00 8.23
C VAL A 102 -5.77 16.57 7.09
N ALA A 103 -4.59 17.12 7.41
CA ALA A 103 -3.66 17.60 6.39
C ALA A 103 -3.22 16.47 5.44
N TYR A 104 -2.95 15.27 5.98
CA TYR A 104 -2.60 14.10 5.17
C TYR A 104 -3.68 13.75 4.14
N TYR A 105 -4.94 13.63 4.56
CA TYR A 105 -6.02 13.29 3.62
C TYR A 105 -6.33 14.40 2.62
N LYS A 106 -6.12 15.68 2.99
CA LYS A 106 -6.21 16.80 2.04
C LYS A 106 -5.14 16.68 0.95
N GLN A 107 -3.88 16.47 1.33
CA GLN A 107 -2.79 16.30 0.37
C GLN A 107 -2.98 15.06 -0.52
N PHE A 108 -3.36 13.92 0.08
CA PHE A 108 -3.66 12.69 -0.66
C PHE A 108 -4.76 12.92 -1.71
N SER A 109 -5.86 13.57 -1.31
CA SER A 109 -6.96 13.86 -2.24
C SER A 109 -6.52 14.76 -3.39
N ARG A 110 -5.71 15.79 -3.09
CA ARG A 110 -5.15 16.69 -4.08
C ARG A 110 -4.24 15.98 -5.08
N GLU A 111 -3.37 15.08 -4.61
CA GLU A 111 -2.45 14.32 -5.45
C GLU A 111 -3.17 13.34 -6.38
N TYR A 112 -4.22 12.67 -5.88
CA TYR A 112 -4.92 11.61 -6.62
C TYR A 112 -6.10 12.11 -7.48
N LEU A 113 -6.82 13.13 -7.00
CA LEU A 113 -8.03 13.63 -7.67
C LEU A 113 -7.83 14.99 -8.35
N GLY A 114 -6.77 15.72 -7.98
CA GLY A 114 -6.48 17.06 -8.51
C GLY A 114 -7.24 18.20 -7.82
N PHE A 115 -7.98 17.91 -6.74
CA PHE A 115 -8.70 18.91 -5.96
C PHE A 115 -8.73 18.55 -4.47
N ASP A 116 -8.88 19.57 -3.63
CA ASP A 116 -9.02 19.42 -2.18
C ASP A 116 -10.47 19.02 -1.84
N ILE A 117 -10.64 18.02 -0.99
CA ILE A 117 -11.94 17.66 -0.41
C ILE A 117 -12.08 18.45 0.89
N GLU A 118 -13.21 19.15 1.07
CA GLU A 118 -13.56 19.71 2.38
C GLU A 118 -13.92 18.56 3.33
N LEU A 119 -13.04 18.33 4.30
CA LEU A 119 -13.19 17.39 5.41
C LEU A 119 -13.54 18.14 6.69
#